data_AF-A0A378B7Z8-F1
#
_entry.id   AF-A0A378B7Z8-F1
#
_cell.length_a   1.000
_cell.length_b   1.000
_cell.length_c   1.000
_cell.angle_alpha   90.00
_cell.angle_beta   90.00
_cell.angle_gamma   90.00
#
_symmetry.space_group_name_H-M   'P 1'
#
loop_
_entity.id
_entity.type
_entity.pdbx_description
1 polymer ?
#
loop_
_entity_poly.entity_id
_entity_poly.type
_entity_poly.pdbx_seq_one_letter_code
_entity_poly.pdbx_strand_id
1 'polypeptide(L)' 'MLTPKDRLGTCEQVKALEARGYQGVYAFEPFAPGLAQWSEADIEREIEQSIALIQRHCA' A
#
# COMPACT_ATOMS: atom_id res chain seq x y z
N MET A 1 -2.52 2.84 6.39
CA MET A 1 -1.79 2.91 5.11
C MET A 1 -0.48 2.17 5.23
N LEU A 2 0.15 1.83 4.09
CA LEU A 2 1.41 1.07 4.09
C LEU A 2 2.52 1.96 4.64
N THR A 3 3.33 1.42 5.53
CA THR A 3 4.43 2.17 6.17
C THR A 3 5.77 1.64 5.69
N PRO A 4 6.86 2.44 5.78
CA PRO A 4 8.21 2.00 5.40
C PRO A 4 8.71 0.71 6.07
N LYS A 5 8.13 0.36 7.23
CA LYS A 5 8.51 -0.87 7.94
C LYS A 5 7.89 -2.14 7.33
N ASP A 6 6.86 -1.99 6.49
CA ASP A 6 6.11 -3.07 5.84
C ASP A 6 6.01 -4.35 6.68
N ARG A 7 5.44 -4.23 7.89
CA ARG A 7 5.46 -5.31 8.89
C ARG A 7 4.78 -6.60 8.43
N LEU A 8 3.90 -6.51 7.43
CA LEU A 8 3.15 -7.64 6.89
C LEU A 8 3.81 -8.22 5.63
N GLY A 9 4.96 -7.71 5.18
CA GLY A 9 5.61 -8.17 3.95
C GLY A 9 4.74 -7.94 2.71
N THR A 10 4.01 -6.83 2.66
CA THR A 10 3.12 -6.44 1.58
C THR A 10 3.83 -6.45 0.23
N CYS A 11 5.07 -5.93 0.14
CA CYS A 11 5.83 -5.94 -1.10
C CYS A 11 6.18 -7.35 -1.59
N GLU A 12 6.49 -8.26 -0.67
CA GLU A 12 6.76 -9.67 -1.02
C GLU A 12 5.49 -10.37 -1.52
N GLN A 13 4.34 -10.07 -0.89
CA GLN A 13 3.05 -10.59 -1.34
C GLN A 13 2.68 -10.09 -2.75
N VAL A 14 2.87 -8.80 -3.03
CA VAL A 14 2.64 -8.22 -4.37
C VAL A 14 3.54 -8.90 -5.41
N LYS A 15 4.86 -9.01 -5.16
CA LYS A 15 5.78 -9.73 -6.05
C LYS A 15 5.33 -11.17 -6.32
N ALA A 16 4.87 -11.84 -5.27
CA ALA A 16 4.41 -13.22 -5.37
C ALA A 16 3.12 -13.35 -6.21
N LEU A 17 2.24 -12.35 -6.18
CA LEU A 17 1.04 -12.29 -7.03
C LEU A 17 1.41 -12.02 -8.49
N GLU A 18 2.27 -11.04 -8.74
CA GLU A 18 2.70 -10.68 -10.10
C GLU A 18 3.50 -11.81 -10.76
N ALA A 19 4.39 -12.49 -10.01
CA ALA A 19 5.12 -13.67 -10.50
C ALA A 19 4.19 -14.83 -10.89
N ARG A 20 2.95 -14.85 -10.40
CA ARG A 20 1.90 -15.83 -10.77
C ARG A 20 0.99 -15.31 -11.89
N GLY A 21 1.31 -14.15 -12.48
CA GLY A 21 0.58 -13.56 -13.60
C GLY A 21 -0.64 -12.72 -13.20
N TYR A 22 -0.75 -12.29 -11.94
CA TYR A 22 -1.83 -11.38 -11.56
C TYR A 22 -1.62 -10.00 -12.22
N GLN A 23 -2.65 -9.51 -12.92
CA GLN A 23 -2.66 -8.19 -13.61
C GLN A 23 -3.90 -7.35 -13.22
N GLY A 24 -4.58 -7.72 -12.13
CA GLY A 24 -5.75 -7.01 -11.65
C GLY A 24 -5.42 -5.76 -10.82
N VAL A 25 -6.45 -5.12 -10.31
CA VAL A 25 -6.34 -3.92 -9.48
C VAL A 25 -6.06 -4.29 -8.03
N TYR A 26 -5.16 -3.55 -7.38
CA TYR A 26 -4.96 -3.59 -5.93
C TYR A 26 -5.76 -2.48 -5.24
N ALA A 27 -6.37 -2.80 -4.09
CA ALA A 27 -7.11 -1.84 -3.28
C ALA A 27 -6.37 -1.55 -1.95
N PHE A 28 -6.38 -0.30 -1.51
CA PHE A 28 -5.90 0.08 -0.18
C PHE A 28 -7.08 0.17 0.79
N GLU A 29 -7.16 -0.74 1.77
CA GLU A 29 -8.26 -0.81 2.74
C GLU A 29 -7.75 -0.74 4.20
N PRO A 30 -7.33 0.44 4.69
CA PRO A 30 -6.90 0.60 6.07
C PRO A 30 -8.10 0.83 7.03
N PHE A 31 -8.03 0.28 8.25
CA PHE A 31 -9.10 0.40 9.26
C PHE A 31 -8.63 0.85 10.64
N ALA A 32 -7.41 1.39 10.74
CA ALA A 32 -6.89 1.87 12.02
C ALA A 32 -7.75 3.04 12.55
N PRO A 33 -8.10 3.07 13.86
CA PRO A 33 -8.94 4.13 14.43
C PRO A 33 -8.41 5.55 14.18
N GLY A 34 -7.09 5.71 14.08
CA GLY A 34 -6.41 6.97 13.79
C GLY A 34 -6.79 7.62 12.45
N LEU A 35 -7.33 6.85 11.50
CA LEU A 35 -7.78 7.34 10.20
C LEU A 35 -8.98 8.28 10.33
N ALA A 36 -9.78 8.14 11.39
CA ALA A 36 -10.95 9.00 11.62
C ALA A 36 -10.58 10.46 11.90
N GLN A 37 -9.29 10.76 12.15
CA GLN A 37 -8.79 12.13 12.33
C GLN A 37 -8.09 12.70 11.09
N TRP A 38 -7.97 11.92 10.01
CA TRP A 38 -7.26 12.36 8.81
C TRP A 38 -8.12 13.30 7.98
N SER A 39 -7.48 14.33 7.43
CA SER A 39 -8.08 15.11 6.35
C SER A 39 -8.02 14.35 5.03
N GLU A 40 -8.78 14.80 4.02
CA GLU A 40 -8.68 14.25 2.66
C GLU A 40 -7.24 14.36 2.10
N ALA A 41 -6.55 15.47 2.37
CA ALA A 41 -5.16 15.68 1.98
C ALA A 41 -4.19 14.71 2.68
N ASP A 42 -4.48 14.30 3.92
CA ASP A 42 -3.71 13.25 4.60
C ASP A 42 -3.94 11.89 3.93
N ILE A 43 -5.19 11.57 3.58
CA ILE A 43 -5.53 10.32 2.90
C ILE A 43 -4.82 10.25 1.54
N GLU A 44 -4.91 11.30 0.73
CA GLU A 44 -4.26 11.37 -0.59
C GLU A 44 -2.75 11.16 -0.48
N ARG A 45 -2.09 11.94 0.38
CA ARG A 45 -0.64 11.82 0.62
C ARG A 45 -0.23 10.40 1.00
N GLU A 46 -0.99 9.75 1.88
CA GLU A 46 -0.64 8.42 2.39
C GLU A 46 -0.92 7.31 1.36
N ILE A 47 -1.89 7.50 0.45
CA ILE A 47 -2.10 6.64 -0.73
C ILE A 47 -0.91 6.76 -1.67
N GLU A 48 -0.52 7.99 -2.05
CA GLU A 48 0.62 8.23 -2.93
C GLU A 48 1.92 7.64 -2.37
N GLN A 49 2.18 7.83 -1.07
CA GLN A 49 3.33 7.24 -0.41
C GLN A 49 3.29 5.70 -0.41
N SER A 50 2.12 5.10 -0.20
CA SER A 50 1.96 3.64 -0.24
C SER A 50 2.22 3.08 -1.64
N ILE A 51 1.72 3.75 -2.69
CA ILE A 51 1.97 3.40 -4.10
C ILE A 51 3.47 3.51 -4.40
N ALA A 52 4.10 4.63 -4.05
CA ALA A 52 5.52 4.87 -4.30
C ALA A 52 6.41 3.82 -3.61
N LEU A 53 6.04 3.39 -2.40
CA LEU A 53 6.75 2.34 -1.69
C LEU A 53 6.66 1.00 -2.43
N ILE A 54 5.46 0.60 -2.86
CA ILE A 54 5.27 -0.65 -3.63
C ILE A 54 6.07 -0.59 -4.92
N GLN A 55 5.96 0.50 -5.69
CA GLN A 55 6.68 0.68 -6.95
C GLN A 55 8.20 0.63 -6.76
N ARG A 56 8.74 1.28 -5.73
CA ARG A 56 10.18 1.23 -5.44
C ARG A 56 10.70 -0.18 -5.14
N HIS A 57 9.89 -0.99 -4.47
CA HIS A 57 10.32 -2.30 -4.00
C HIS A 57 9.92 -3.45 -4.92
N CYS A 58 8.95 -3.27 -5.81
CA CYS A 58 8.40 -4.31 -6.69
C CYS A 58 8.70 -4.10 -8.19
N ALA A 59 9.13 -2.90 -8.61
CA ALA A 59 9.59 -2.65 -9.98
C ALA A 59 10.94 -3.31 -10.29
#